data_AF-A0A0P7C720-F1
#
_entry.id   AF-A0A0P7C720-F1
#
_cell.length_a   1.000
_cell.length_b   1.000
_cell.length_c   1.000
_cell.angle_alpha   90.00
_cell.angle_beta   90.00
_cell.angle_gamma   90.00
#
_symmetry.space_group_name_H-M   'P 1'
#
loop_
_entity.id
_entity.type
_entity.pdbx_description
1 polymer ?
#
loop_
_entity_poly.entity_id
_entity_poly.type
_entity_poly.pdbx_seq_one_letter_code
_entity_poly.pdbx_strand_id
1 'polypeptide(L)'
;MIFVSQEGDIINSQPNDTYFHEVKEFILEWQGGVDHLTVKTSGSTGTPKAISLSRKQILASVHQSQKAFSLNEESFFLCNLSVHFIAGKLMIIRALELRAELLIVKPDGNLSDNLGSFGYMIDQKRGRCFMAFVPLQLQNLLEDSRGYNLLAMAGSIIIGGAAVSAQLEKQIKEISSPVYATFGMTETITHFAIKRLNGDQPDDYFRVLQGTKIKLDEEGKLCVKNECTDQNWLITNDLAEIVNNDQFLLKGRADRVINSGGVKLHLDEIEQRIDKILKLKIPFFCIGLPDNKLGEKLVLFIETSQKDPTIVSTLKSKMAKFEAPKEVIFLKEFKLTITGKTDKLKTAHAYSVSDE
;
A
#
# COMPACT_ATOMS: atom_id res chain seq x y z
N MET A 1 -13.31 -9.03 17.24
CA MET A 1 -13.60 -7.94 16.29
C MET A 1 -14.20 -6.78 17.07
N ILE A 2 -14.09 -5.56 16.54
CA ILE A 2 -14.81 -4.39 17.08
C ILE A 2 -15.80 -3.93 16.02
N PHE A 3 -17.04 -3.69 16.44
CA PHE A 3 -18.04 -2.99 15.65
C PHE A 3 -18.33 -1.63 16.30
N VAL A 4 -18.47 -0.60 15.48
CA VAL A 4 -18.90 0.74 15.88
C VAL A 4 -20.16 1.10 15.12
N SER A 5 -21.23 1.46 15.85
CA SER A 5 -22.50 1.89 15.25
C SER A 5 -22.46 3.35 14.79
N GLN A 6 -23.52 3.81 14.11
CA GLN A 6 -23.65 5.21 13.69
C GLN A 6 -23.76 6.17 14.89
N GLU A 7 -24.34 5.69 16.00
CA GLU A 7 -24.46 6.41 17.27
C GLU A 7 -23.14 6.46 18.06
N GLY A 8 -22.12 5.70 17.61
CA GLY A 8 -20.82 5.61 18.25
C GLY A 8 -20.70 4.52 19.31
N ASP A 9 -21.68 3.62 19.42
CA ASP A 9 -21.61 2.48 20.33
C ASP A 9 -20.52 1.50 19.91
N ILE A 10 -19.67 1.10 20.85
CA ILE A 10 -18.52 0.22 20.59
C ILE A 10 -18.80 -1.18 21.15
N ILE A 11 -18.96 -2.15 20.26
CA ILE A 11 -19.08 -3.57 20.62
C ILE A 11 -17.75 -4.26 20.36
N ASN A 12 -17.08 -4.72 21.43
CA ASN A 12 -15.86 -5.52 21.35
C ASN A 12 -16.16 -6.99 21.68
N SER A 13 -16.10 -7.87 20.68
CA SER A 13 -16.36 -9.31 20.87
C SER A 13 -15.19 -10.08 21.51
N GLN A 14 -14.02 -9.45 21.65
CA GLN A 14 -12.81 -10.04 22.21
C GLN A 14 -12.12 -9.03 23.15
N PRO A 15 -12.75 -8.69 24.30
CA PRO A 15 -12.28 -7.62 25.18
C PRO A 15 -10.91 -7.89 25.83
N ASN A 16 -10.47 -9.15 25.87
CA ASN A 16 -9.19 -9.56 26.45
C ASN A 16 -8.04 -9.58 25.42
N ASP A 17 -8.31 -9.36 24.12
CA ASP A 17 -7.24 -9.29 23.11
C ASP A 17 -6.63 -7.87 23.12
N THR A 18 -5.31 -7.81 23.30
CA THR A 18 -4.54 -6.56 23.40
C THR A 18 -4.72 -5.65 22.19
N TYR A 19 -4.80 -6.20 20.97
CA TYR A 19 -5.01 -5.39 19.77
C TYR A 19 -6.36 -4.68 19.80
N PHE A 20 -7.43 -5.39 20.18
CA PHE A 20 -8.75 -4.76 20.28
C PHE A 20 -8.84 -3.78 21.45
N HIS A 21 -8.06 -3.98 22.51
CA HIS A 21 -7.90 -2.97 23.55
C HIS A 21 -7.32 -1.67 23.00
N GLU A 22 -6.17 -1.74 22.29
CA GLU A 22 -5.52 -0.58 21.68
C GLU A 22 -6.41 0.12 20.63
N VAL A 23 -7.17 -0.64 19.85
CA VAL A 23 -8.17 -0.10 18.92
C VAL A 23 -9.23 0.71 19.66
N LYS A 24 -9.77 0.17 20.75
CA LYS A 24 -10.79 0.85 21.56
C LYS A 24 -10.23 2.12 22.20
N GLU A 25 -9.02 2.06 22.76
CA GLU A 25 -8.33 3.24 23.30
C GLU A 25 -8.17 4.32 22.24
N PHE A 26 -7.76 3.96 21.02
CA PHE A 26 -7.63 4.91 19.92
C PHE A 26 -8.95 5.54 19.50
N ILE A 27 -10.05 4.77 19.45
CA ILE A 27 -11.39 5.31 19.16
C ILE A 27 -11.77 6.35 20.21
N LEU A 28 -11.59 6.02 21.49
CA LEU A 28 -11.90 6.91 22.61
C LEU A 28 -11.01 8.15 22.63
N GLU A 29 -9.71 8.01 22.33
CA GLU A 29 -8.77 9.12 22.19
C GLU A 29 -9.23 10.10 21.11
N TRP A 30 -9.63 9.60 19.94
CA TRP A 30 -10.11 10.43 18.83
C TRP A 30 -11.43 11.13 19.16
N GLN A 31 -12.40 10.41 19.74
CA GLN A 31 -13.68 10.95 20.19
C GLN A 31 -13.52 11.96 21.34
N GLY A 32 -12.48 11.80 22.17
CA GLY A 32 -12.10 12.74 23.23
C GLY A 32 -11.56 14.08 22.72
N GLY A 33 -11.46 14.27 21.40
CA GLY A 33 -11.11 15.56 20.81
C GLY A 33 -9.61 15.82 20.73
N VAL A 34 -8.78 14.78 20.60
CA VAL A 34 -7.33 14.94 20.44
C VAL A 34 -6.99 15.85 19.25
N ASP A 35 -6.14 16.86 19.51
CA ASP A 35 -5.75 17.85 18.49
C ASP A 35 -4.63 17.37 17.57
N HIS A 36 -3.83 16.40 18.00
CA HIS A 36 -2.68 15.88 17.25
C HIS A 36 -2.52 14.38 17.41
N LEU A 37 -2.21 13.68 16.32
CA LEU A 37 -1.82 12.27 16.35
C LEU A 37 -0.36 12.11 15.98
N THR A 38 0.38 11.39 16.82
CA THR A 38 1.75 10.98 16.49
C THR A 38 1.70 9.63 15.77
N VAL A 39 2.24 9.58 14.55
CA VAL A 39 2.34 8.35 13.76
C VAL A 39 3.77 8.05 13.38
N LYS A 40 4.10 6.77 13.27
CA LYS A 40 5.42 6.32 12.79
C LYS A 40 5.35 6.03 11.30
N THR A 41 6.31 6.55 10.55
CA THR A 41 6.53 6.17 9.16
C THR A 41 7.05 4.73 9.10
N SER A 42 6.72 4.00 8.02
CA SER A 42 7.23 2.63 7.82
C SER A 42 8.73 2.57 7.50
N GLY A 43 9.44 3.71 7.51
CA GLY A 43 10.90 3.83 7.40
C GLY A 43 11.56 2.95 6.36
N SER A 44 11.55 3.34 5.07
CA SER A 44 12.35 2.67 4.03
C SER A 44 13.87 2.74 4.30
N THR A 45 14.31 3.68 5.15
CA THR A 45 15.71 3.96 5.48
C THR A 45 16.16 3.42 6.85
N GLY A 46 15.40 2.50 7.46
CA GLY A 46 15.81 1.73 8.65
C GLY A 46 15.45 2.31 10.03
N THR A 47 15.24 3.62 10.18
CA THR A 47 14.76 4.23 11.44
C THR A 47 13.38 4.89 11.26
N PRO A 48 12.33 4.39 11.94
CA PRO A 48 11.00 5.00 11.89
C PRO A 48 11.02 6.44 12.41
N LYS A 49 10.63 7.41 11.59
CA LYS A 49 10.43 8.79 12.02
C LYS A 49 9.02 8.97 12.55
N ALA A 50 8.88 9.58 13.73
CA ALA A 50 7.61 10.01 14.28
C ALA A 50 7.19 11.33 13.62
N ILE A 51 5.96 11.41 13.14
CA ILE A 51 5.35 12.59 12.54
C ILE A 51 4.13 12.95 13.38
N SER A 52 4.04 14.21 13.81
CA SER A 52 2.85 14.77 14.44
C SER A 52 1.93 15.34 13.38
N LEU A 53 0.68 14.89 13.36
CA LEU A 53 -0.34 15.28 12.39
C LEU A 53 -1.47 16.00 13.13
N SER A 54 -1.81 17.22 12.72
CA SER A 54 -2.92 17.94 13.35
C SER A 54 -4.27 17.34 12.97
N ARG A 55 -5.25 17.47 13.86
CA ARG A 55 -6.65 17.08 13.63
C ARG A 55 -7.19 17.73 12.37
N LYS A 56 -6.87 19.00 12.13
CA LYS A 56 -7.26 19.74 10.92
C LYS A 56 -6.78 19.06 9.63
N GLN A 57 -5.49 18.66 9.56
CA GLN A 57 -4.95 17.97 8.39
C GLN A 57 -5.61 16.60 8.18
N ILE A 58 -5.87 15.88 9.27
CA ILE A 58 -6.54 14.58 9.24
C ILE A 58 -7.97 14.73 8.70
N LEU A 59 -8.74 15.69 9.21
CA LEU A 59 -10.09 15.97 8.75
C LEU A 59 -10.13 16.40 7.27
N ALA A 60 -9.14 17.16 6.81
CA ALA A 60 -9.00 17.47 5.39
C ALA A 60 -8.82 16.19 4.54
N SER A 61 -8.02 15.23 5.01
CA SER A 61 -7.87 13.93 4.34
C SER A 61 -9.18 13.12 4.35
N VAL A 62 -9.95 13.16 5.44
CA VAL A 62 -11.29 12.54 5.50
C VAL A 62 -12.21 13.13 4.44
N HIS A 63 -12.31 14.46 4.35
CA HIS A 63 -13.14 15.13 3.34
C HIS A 63 -12.71 14.82 1.90
N GLN A 64 -11.41 14.70 1.64
CA GLN A 64 -10.92 14.30 0.32
C GLN A 64 -11.37 12.88 -0.04
N SER A 65 -11.24 11.92 0.88
CA SER A 65 -11.71 10.55 0.70
C SER A 65 -13.24 10.48 0.57
N GLN A 66 -13.97 11.28 1.35
CA GLN A 66 -15.42 11.37 1.31
C GLN A 66 -15.91 11.72 -0.10
N LYS A 67 -15.34 12.78 -0.69
CA LYS A 67 -15.70 13.21 -2.04
C LYS A 67 -15.25 12.23 -3.12
N ALA A 68 -14.04 11.68 -2.99
CA ALA A 68 -13.47 10.78 -3.99
C ALA A 68 -14.26 9.47 -4.14
N PHE A 69 -14.79 8.95 -3.04
CA PHE A 69 -15.48 7.65 -3.01
C PHE A 69 -16.96 7.76 -2.65
N SER A 70 -17.52 8.98 -2.66
CA SER A 70 -18.93 9.25 -2.30
C SER A 70 -19.33 8.69 -0.93
N LEU A 71 -18.42 8.75 0.05
CA LEU A 71 -18.65 8.22 1.40
C LEU A 71 -19.60 9.13 2.17
N ASN A 72 -20.44 8.53 3.01
CA ASN A 72 -21.46 9.21 3.80
C ASN A 72 -21.87 8.33 5.00
N GLU A 73 -22.86 8.75 5.77
CA GLU A 73 -23.34 8.03 6.96
C GLU A 73 -23.90 6.62 6.67
N GLU A 74 -24.39 6.37 5.45
CA GLU A 74 -24.83 5.02 5.04
C GLU A 74 -23.69 4.09 4.62
N SER A 75 -22.46 4.61 4.54
CA SER A 75 -21.29 3.80 4.22
C SER A 75 -21.01 2.79 5.33
N PHE A 76 -20.40 1.66 4.95
CA PHE A 76 -19.95 0.65 5.90
C PHE A 76 -18.45 0.43 5.74
N PHE A 77 -17.67 0.74 6.76
CA PHE A 77 -16.21 0.61 6.69
C PHE A 77 -15.78 -0.78 7.16
N LEU A 78 -14.99 -1.49 6.35
CA LEU A 78 -14.29 -2.70 6.77
C LEU A 78 -12.81 -2.40 6.93
N CYS A 79 -12.32 -2.42 8.17
CA CYS A 79 -10.92 -2.20 8.50
C CYS A 79 -10.21 -3.51 8.84
N ASN A 80 -9.32 -3.96 7.94
CA ASN A 80 -8.38 -5.06 8.15
C ASN A 80 -6.91 -4.58 8.14
N LEU A 81 -6.71 -3.27 8.37
CA LEU A 81 -5.40 -2.64 8.43
C LEU A 81 -5.04 -2.34 9.89
N SER A 82 -3.76 -2.47 10.24
CA SER A 82 -3.31 -2.23 11.61
C SER A 82 -3.48 -0.77 12.03
N VAL A 83 -4.06 -0.56 13.22
CA VAL A 83 -4.18 0.75 13.88
C VAL A 83 -2.85 1.32 14.37
N HIS A 84 -1.76 0.55 14.30
CA HIS A 84 -0.41 1.07 14.56
C HIS A 84 0.09 1.98 13.43
N PHE A 85 -0.61 1.97 12.29
CA PHE A 85 -0.28 2.78 11.12
C PHE A 85 -1.41 3.74 10.78
N ILE A 86 -1.02 4.85 10.13
CA ILE A 86 -1.96 5.87 9.68
C ILE A 86 -3.06 5.29 8.77
N ALA A 87 -2.77 4.24 8.01
CA ALA A 87 -3.74 3.59 7.13
C ALA A 87 -4.92 2.96 7.90
N GLY A 88 -4.66 2.20 8.98
CA GLY A 88 -5.70 1.63 9.83
C GLY A 88 -6.40 2.71 10.67
N LYS A 89 -5.63 3.66 11.22
CA LYS A 89 -6.18 4.81 11.95
C LYS A 89 -7.18 5.62 11.11
N LEU A 90 -6.87 5.89 9.84
CA LEU A 90 -7.77 6.67 8.98
C LEU A 90 -9.01 5.92 8.54
N MET A 91 -9.01 4.59 8.47
CA MET A 91 -10.26 3.83 8.27
C MET A 91 -11.22 4.06 9.43
N ILE A 92 -10.71 4.07 10.66
CA ILE A 92 -11.49 4.35 11.86
C ILE A 92 -11.97 5.80 11.86
N ILE A 93 -11.05 6.75 11.71
CA ILE A 93 -11.37 8.19 11.75
C ILE A 93 -12.40 8.55 10.67
N ARG A 94 -12.25 8.06 9.43
CA ARG A 94 -13.24 8.31 8.36
C ARG A 94 -14.63 7.86 8.77
N ALA A 95 -14.76 6.67 9.34
CA ALA A 95 -16.07 6.17 9.76
C ALA A 95 -16.66 7.02 10.89
N LEU A 96 -15.86 7.35 11.91
CA LEU A 96 -16.31 8.16 13.04
C LEU A 96 -16.75 9.56 12.61
N GLU A 97 -15.97 10.25 11.77
CA GLU A 97 -16.30 11.60 11.31
C GLU A 97 -17.50 11.63 10.36
N LEU A 98 -17.74 10.55 9.62
CA LEU A 98 -18.91 10.41 8.75
C LEU A 98 -20.13 9.82 9.47
N ARG A 99 -20.01 9.46 10.76
CA ARG A 99 -21.03 8.71 11.51
C ARG A 99 -21.50 7.45 10.79
N ALA A 100 -20.55 6.80 10.14
CA ALA A 100 -20.76 5.57 9.39
C ALA A 100 -20.47 4.35 10.27
N GLU A 101 -21.12 3.23 9.96
CA GLU A 101 -20.82 1.97 10.65
C GLU A 101 -19.41 1.49 10.29
N LEU A 102 -18.74 0.85 11.25
CA LEU A 102 -17.38 0.38 11.10
C LEU A 102 -17.22 -1.01 11.71
N LEU A 103 -16.64 -1.92 10.94
CA LEU A 103 -16.20 -3.22 11.39
C LEU A 103 -14.67 -3.30 11.33
N ILE A 104 -14.06 -3.55 12.48
CA ILE A 104 -12.62 -3.70 12.65
C ILE A 104 -12.31 -5.15 12.98
N VAL A 105 -11.52 -5.75 12.11
CA VAL A 105 -11.00 -7.11 12.26
C VAL A 105 -9.49 -7.04 12.49
N LYS A 106 -8.93 -8.09 13.10
CA LYS A 106 -7.49 -8.16 13.32
C LYS A 106 -6.78 -8.18 11.96
N PRO A 107 -5.69 -7.41 11.75
CA PRO A 107 -4.93 -7.45 10.51
C PRO A 107 -4.40 -8.86 10.31
N ASP A 108 -4.78 -9.47 9.20
CA ASP A 108 -4.42 -10.82 8.83
C ASP A 108 -4.11 -10.83 7.33
N GLY A 109 -3.19 -11.70 6.91
CA GLY A 109 -2.95 -11.98 5.51
C GLY A 109 -4.14 -12.69 4.86
N ASN A 110 -4.89 -13.51 5.61
CA ASN A 110 -6.03 -14.27 5.07
C ASN A 110 -7.34 -13.94 5.80
N LEU A 111 -7.98 -12.84 5.41
CA LEU A 111 -9.26 -12.42 5.99
C LEU A 111 -10.40 -13.43 5.74
N SER A 112 -10.30 -14.27 4.70
CA SER A 112 -11.36 -15.19 4.29
C SER A 112 -11.78 -16.18 5.38
N ASP A 113 -10.84 -16.58 6.24
CA ASP A 113 -11.09 -17.56 7.31
C ASP A 113 -12.00 -17.03 8.41
N ASN A 114 -12.05 -15.70 8.58
CA ASN A 114 -12.88 -15.06 9.59
C ASN A 114 -14.25 -14.60 9.07
N LEU A 115 -14.50 -14.67 7.75
CA LEU A 115 -15.71 -14.12 7.12
C LEU A 115 -17.01 -14.74 7.64
N GLY A 116 -16.99 -16.01 8.06
CA GLY A 116 -18.18 -16.67 8.61
C GLY A 116 -18.77 -15.96 9.84
N SER A 117 -17.98 -15.15 10.55
CA SER A 117 -18.40 -14.48 11.77
C SER A 117 -19.08 -13.10 11.56
N PHE A 118 -18.89 -12.47 10.40
CA PHE A 118 -19.40 -11.11 10.13
C PHE A 118 -19.88 -10.87 8.70
N GLY A 119 -19.76 -11.85 7.80
CA GLY A 119 -20.11 -11.69 6.38
C GLY A 119 -21.56 -11.26 6.14
N TYR A 120 -22.49 -11.66 7.02
CA TYR A 120 -23.89 -11.24 6.95
C TYR A 120 -24.08 -9.73 7.12
N MET A 121 -23.23 -9.07 7.94
CA MET A 121 -23.27 -7.62 8.14
C MET A 121 -22.90 -6.88 6.85
N ILE A 122 -21.93 -7.43 6.12
CA ILE A 122 -21.44 -6.87 4.86
C ILE A 122 -22.47 -7.07 3.76
N ASP A 123 -23.11 -8.25 3.69
CA ASP A 123 -24.14 -8.53 2.69
C ASP A 123 -25.34 -7.58 2.81
N GLN A 124 -25.78 -7.25 4.03
CA GLN A 124 -26.83 -6.24 4.28
C GLN A 124 -26.44 -4.81 3.84
N LYS A 125 -25.15 -4.57 3.63
CA LYS A 125 -24.58 -3.27 3.25
C LYS A 125 -23.95 -3.32 1.85
N ARG A 126 -24.32 -4.31 1.03
CA ARG A 126 -23.84 -4.48 -0.35
C ARG A 126 -23.90 -3.16 -1.13
N GLY A 127 -22.80 -2.86 -1.84
CA GLY A 127 -22.64 -1.63 -2.63
C GLY A 127 -22.32 -0.38 -1.81
N ARG A 128 -22.33 -0.46 -0.47
CA ARG A 128 -22.00 0.65 0.44
C ARG A 128 -20.74 0.39 1.26
N CYS A 129 -20.13 -0.79 1.12
CA CYS A 129 -18.93 -1.14 1.86
C CYS A 129 -17.68 -0.46 1.27
N PHE A 130 -16.95 0.29 2.10
CA PHE A 130 -15.65 0.83 1.79
C PHE A 130 -14.56 -0.04 2.42
N MET A 131 -13.70 -0.63 1.59
CA MET A 131 -12.69 -1.58 2.02
C MET A 131 -11.29 -1.09 1.64
N ALA A 132 -10.31 -1.29 2.53
CA ALA A 132 -8.93 -0.92 2.28
C ALA A 132 -7.99 -2.10 2.55
N PHE A 133 -7.10 -2.37 1.60
CA PHE A 133 -6.16 -3.50 1.65
C PHE A 133 -4.76 -3.09 1.21
N VAL A 134 -3.76 -3.88 1.62
CA VAL A 134 -2.47 -3.94 0.91
C VAL A 134 -2.54 -5.00 -0.21
N PRO A 135 -1.68 -4.94 -1.25
CA PRO A 135 -1.74 -5.86 -2.38
C PRO A 135 -1.81 -7.35 -2.01
N LEU A 136 -1.00 -7.77 -1.03
CA LEU A 136 -0.96 -9.17 -0.60
C LEU A 136 -2.28 -9.64 0.04
N GLN A 137 -2.93 -8.79 0.84
CA GLN A 137 -4.24 -9.11 1.43
C GLN A 137 -5.30 -9.29 0.34
N LEU A 138 -5.30 -8.43 -0.67
CA LEU A 138 -6.23 -8.54 -1.79
C LEU A 138 -5.95 -9.80 -2.61
N GLN A 139 -4.69 -10.13 -2.86
CA GLN A 139 -4.31 -11.35 -3.57
C GLN A 139 -4.82 -12.59 -2.85
N ASN A 140 -4.60 -12.69 -1.54
CA ASN A 140 -5.05 -13.83 -0.74
C ASN A 140 -6.59 -13.95 -0.73
N LEU A 141 -7.31 -12.82 -0.70
CA LEU A 141 -8.78 -12.80 -0.82
C LEU A 141 -9.26 -13.33 -2.20
N LEU A 142 -8.49 -13.10 -3.27
CA LEU A 142 -8.83 -13.57 -4.61
C LEU A 142 -8.55 -15.06 -4.82
N GLU A 143 -7.73 -15.68 -3.97
CA GLU A 143 -7.44 -17.12 -4.00
C GLU A 143 -8.55 -17.96 -3.34
N ASP A 144 -9.49 -17.34 -2.61
CA ASP A 144 -10.63 -17.99 -1.98
C ASP A 144 -11.96 -17.42 -2.49
N SER A 145 -12.89 -18.29 -2.90
CA SER A 145 -14.25 -17.92 -3.31
C SER A 145 -15.01 -17.06 -2.29
N ARG A 146 -14.79 -17.26 -0.98
CA ARG A 146 -15.40 -16.44 0.09
C ARG A 146 -14.86 -15.02 0.05
N GLY A 147 -13.56 -14.88 -0.16
CA GLY A 147 -12.89 -13.59 -0.31
C GLY A 147 -13.31 -12.88 -1.60
N TYR A 148 -13.42 -13.58 -2.72
CA TYR A 148 -13.94 -13.00 -3.96
C TYR A 148 -15.36 -12.45 -3.78
N ASN A 149 -16.26 -13.21 -3.15
CA ASN A 149 -17.63 -12.77 -2.87
C ASN A 149 -17.66 -11.53 -1.96
N LEU A 150 -16.78 -11.46 -0.95
CA LEU A 150 -16.60 -10.26 -0.12
C LEU A 150 -16.28 -9.04 -0.98
N LEU A 151 -15.29 -9.15 -1.86
CA LEU A 151 -14.84 -8.06 -2.72
C LEU A 151 -15.97 -7.61 -3.65
N ALA A 152 -16.75 -8.55 -4.20
CA ALA A 152 -17.88 -8.26 -5.09
C ALA A 152 -19.04 -7.50 -4.41
N MET A 153 -19.09 -7.45 -3.07
CA MET A 153 -20.10 -6.70 -2.32
C MET A 153 -19.69 -5.25 -2.00
N ALA A 154 -18.44 -4.86 -2.27
CA ALA A 154 -17.94 -3.53 -1.96
C ALA A 154 -18.57 -2.42 -2.81
N GLY A 155 -18.79 -1.26 -2.20
CA GLY A 155 -19.06 -0.01 -2.93
C GLY A 155 -17.79 0.61 -3.50
N SER A 156 -16.67 0.46 -2.80
CA SER A 156 -15.34 0.85 -3.29
C SER A 156 -14.23 0.12 -2.53
N ILE A 157 -13.20 -0.29 -3.26
CA ILE A 157 -12.03 -0.96 -2.73
C ILE A 157 -10.80 -0.10 -3.02
N ILE A 158 -10.04 0.23 -1.99
CA ILE A 158 -8.75 0.91 -2.15
C ILE A 158 -7.59 -0.02 -1.82
N ILE A 159 -6.55 0.05 -2.66
CA ILE A 159 -5.30 -0.64 -2.46
C ILE A 159 -4.23 0.41 -2.20
N GLY A 160 -3.49 0.24 -1.10
CA GLY A 160 -2.46 1.19 -0.71
C GLY A 160 -1.19 0.53 -0.20
N GLY A 161 -0.18 1.35 0.07
CA GLY A 161 1.04 0.94 0.74
C GLY A 161 2.12 0.31 -0.14
N ALA A 162 1.78 -0.30 -1.28
CA ALA A 162 2.76 -0.82 -2.24
C ALA A 162 2.19 -0.78 -3.66
N ALA A 163 3.08 -0.92 -4.65
CA ALA A 163 2.68 -1.07 -6.04
C ALA A 163 1.87 -2.37 -6.24
N VAL A 164 0.87 -2.30 -7.10
CA VAL A 164 0.10 -3.47 -7.55
C VAL A 164 0.90 -4.16 -8.65
N SER A 165 1.09 -5.47 -8.55
CA SER A 165 1.81 -6.23 -9.58
C SER A 165 0.96 -6.38 -10.85
N ALA A 166 1.59 -6.54 -12.01
CA ALA A 166 0.88 -6.75 -13.28
C ALA A 166 0.01 -8.01 -13.27
N GLN A 167 0.34 -9.00 -12.43
CA GLN A 167 -0.50 -10.18 -12.22
C GLN A 167 -1.75 -9.85 -11.41
N LEU A 168 -1.59 -9.15 -10.28
CA LEU A 168 -2.71 -8.77 -9.44
C LEU A 168 -3.65 -7.81 -10.20
N GLU A 169 -3.12 -6.91 -11.02
CA GLU A 169 -3.94 -6.07 -11.92
C GLU A 169 -4.83 -6.90 -12.85
N LYS A 170 -4.38 -8.07 -13.33
CA LYS A 170 -5.22 -8.95 -14.15
C LYS A 170 -6.36 -9.56 -13.35
N GLN A 171 -6.09 -10.03 -12.13
CA GLN A 171 -7.12 -10.60 -11.27
C GLN A 171 -8.13 -9.53 -10.80
N ILE A 172 -7.66 -8.31 -10.55
CA ILE A 172 -8.52 -7.17 -10.17
C ILE A 172 -9.57 -6.86 -11.23
N LYS A 173 -9.28 -7.09 -12.52
CA LYS A 173 -10.25 -6.88 -13.60
C LYS A 173 -11.49 -7.79 -13.51
N GLU A 174 -11.37 -8.91 -12.81
CA GLU A 174 -12.48 -9.85 -12.61
C GLU A 174 -13.38 -9.46 -11.43
N ILE A 175 -12.98 -8.48 -10.61
CA ILE A 175 -13.79 -7.96 -9.51
C ILE A 175 -14.85 -7.01 -10.08
N SER A 176 -16.13 -7.22 -9.71
CA SER A 176 -17.24 -6.37 -10.15
C SER A 176 -17.25 -4.98 -9.49
N SER A 177 -16.83 -4.90 -8.22
CA SER A 177 -16.74 -3.67 -7.45
C SER A 177 -15.60 -2.78 -7.95
N PRO A 178 -15.71 -1.44 -7.85
CA PRO A 178 -14.65 -0.56 -8.32
C PRO A 178 -13.43 -0.63 -7.39
N VAL A 179 -12.27 -0.87 -7.99
CA VAL A 179 -10.98 -1.01 -7.31
C VAL A 179 -10.04 0.12 -7.72
N TYR A 180 -9.43 0.76 -6.73
CA TYR A 180 -8.54 1.90 -6.92
C TYR A 180 -7.17 1.63 -6.28
N ALA A 181 -6.09 1.87 -7.02
CA ALA A 181 -4.79 2.12 -6.41
C ALA A 181 -4.81 3.52 -5.81
N THR A 182 -4.22 3.66 -4.63
CA THR A 182 -4.05 4.94 -3.95
C THR A 182 -2.58 5.32 -3.88
N PHE A 183 -2.29 6.60 -4.09
CA PHE A 183 -0.94 7.14 -3.98
C PHE A 183 -0.88 8.23 -2.91
N GLY A 184 0.09 8.09 -2.02
CA GLY A 184 0.34 9.01 -0.93
C GLY A 184 1.28 8.43 0.13
N MET A 185 1.48 9.21 1.17
CA MET A 185 2.48 8.97 2.22
C MET A 185 2.00 9.50 3.56
N THR A 186 2.76 9.24 4.61
CA THR A 186 2.40 9.69 5.97
C THR A 186 2.37 11.21 6.06
N GLU A 187 3.25 11.89 5.35
CA GLU A 187 3.36 13.35 5.24
C GLU A 187 2.15 13.99 4.54
N THR A 188 1.40 13.22 3.74
CA THR A 188 0.12 13.63 3.14
C THR A 188 -1.07 13.04 3.87
N ILE A 189 -0.88 12.59 5.11
CA ILE A 189 -1.80 11.80 5.94
C ILE A 189 -2.03 10.41 5.36
N THR A 190 -2.68 10.33 4.19
CA THR A 190 -2.84 9.09 3.43
C THR A 190 -2.72 9.38 1.95
N HIS A 191 -3.75 9.13 1.15
CA HIS A 191 -3.72 9.29 -0.29
C HIS A 191 -4.09 10.72 -0.70
N PHE A 192 -3.39 11.25 -1.70
CA PHE A 192 -3.73 12.50 -2.38
C PHE A 192 -4.01 12.28 -3.86
N ALA A 193 -3.84 11.06 -4.36
CA ALA A 193 -4.18 10.67 -5.72
C ALA A 193 -4.68 9.22 -5.77
N ILE A 194 -5.49 8.92 -6.78
CA ILE A 194 -6.11 7.62 -7.01
C ILE A 194 -6.01 7.23 -8.49
N LYS A 195 -6.02 5.94 -8.78
CA LYS A 195 -6.04 5.37 -10.13
C LYS A 195 -7.01 4.20 -10.14
N ARG A 196 -8.07 4.27 -10.95
CA ARG A 196 -9.02 3.15 -11.09
C ARG A 196 -8.36 2.00 -11.88
N LEU A 197 -8.40 0.79 -11.33
CA LEU A 197 -7.69 -0.38 -11.87
C LEU A 197 -8.58 -1.33 -12.69
N ASN A 198 -9.91 -1.22 -12.56
CA ASN A 198 -10.87 -2.08 -13.24
C ASN A 198 -12.11 -1.32 -13.74
N GLY A 199 -13.03 -2.06 -14.37
CA GLY A 199 -14.22 -1.54 -15.04
C GLY A 199 -14.00 -1.30 -16.54
N ASP A 200 -15.01 -0.76 -17.20
CA ASP A 200 -15.00 -0.56 -18.66
C ASP A 200 -13.93 0.43 -19.14
N GLN A 201 -13.55 1.36 -18.26
CA GLN A 201 -12.53 2.38 -18.51
C GLN A 201 -11.63 2.51 -17.27
N PRO A 202 -10.61 1.64 -17.12
CA PRO A 202 -9.58 1.82 -16.11
C PRO A 202 -8.74 3.06 -16.45
N ASP A 203 -8.17 3.70 -15.43
CA ASP A 203 -7.32 4.86 -15.63
C ASP A 203 -5.91 4.41 -16.03
N ASP A 204 -5.25 5.17 -16.91
CA ASP A 204 -3.82 4.99 -17.23
C ASP A 204 -2.91 5.69 -16.20
N TYR A 205 -3.39 6.79 -15.62
CA TYR A 205 -2.62 7.72 -14.79
C TYR A 205 -3.24 7.89 -13.40
N PHE A 206 -2.44 8.28 -12.42
CA PHE A 206 -2.98 8.72 -11.14
C PHE A 206 -3.63 10.09 -11.31
N ARG A 207 -4.85 10.26 -10.81
CA ARG A 207 -5.56 11.53 -10.72
C ARG A 207 -5.51 12.04 -9.28
N VAL A 208 -5.14 13.30 -9.09
CA VAL A 208 -5.08 13.93 -7.77
C VAL A 208 -6.49 14.24 -7.25
N LEU A 209 -6.67 14.18 -5.93
CA LEU A 209 -7.94 14.48 -5.28
C LEU A 209 -8.28 15.96 -5.37
N GLN A 210 -9.57 16.29 -5.30
CA GLN A 210 -10.05 17.68 -5.36
C GLN A 210 -9.28 18.59 -4.39
N GLY A 211 -8.86 19.76 -4.89
CA GLY A 211 -8.11 20.75 -4.12
C GLY A 211 -6.61 20.45 -4.01
N THR A 212 -6.12 19.37 -4.63
CA THR A 212 -4.70 19.04 -4.69
C THR A 212 -4.04 19.67 -5.91
N LYS A 213 -2.86 20.26 -5.70
CA LYS A 213 -2.00 20.80 -6.75
C LYS A 213 -0.72 19.98 -6.82
N ILE A 214 -0.23 19.76 -8.05
CA ILE A 214 1.03 19.07 -8.31
C ILE A 214 1.94 19.91 -9.21
N LYS A 215 3.24 19.71 -9.05
CA LYS A 215 4.29 20.20 -9.96
C LYS A 215 5.51 19.27 -9.86
N LEU A 216 6.50 19.44 -10.73
CA LEU A 216 7.80 18.81 -10.59
C LEU A 216 8.82 19.81 -10.03
N ASP A 217 9.81 19.34 -9.27
CA ASP A 217 11.01 20.10 -8.98
C ASP A 217 12.04 20.03 -10.14
N GLU A 218 13.21 20.63 -9.95
CA GLU A 218 14.28 20.65 -10.96
C GLU A 218 14.85 19.26 -11.27
N GLU A 219 14.68 18.30 -10.35
CA GLU A 219 15.15 16.91 -10.49
C GLU A 219 14.04 15.97 -11.01
N GLY A 220 12.87 16.50 -11.35
CA GLY A 220 11.73 15.71 -11.82
C GLY A 220 10.96 14.97 -10.71
N LYS A 221 11.16 15.35 -9.43
CA LYS A 221 10.42 14.78 -8.31
C LYS A 221 9.05 15.44 -8.18
N LEU A 222 8.05 14.62 -7.86
CA LEU A 222 6.69 15.08 -7.65
C LEU A 222 6.62 15.96 -6.40
N CYS A 223 6.02 17.13 -6.56
CA CYS A 223 5.67 18.03 -5.47
C CYS A 223 4.16 18.08 -5.33
N VAL A 224 3.65 18.05 -4.10
CA VAL A 224 2.21 18.08 -3.82
C VAL A 224 1.88 19.20 -2.83
N LYS A 225 0.73 19.85 -3.03
CA LYS A 225 0.19 20.87 -2.14
C LYS A 225 -1.32 20.70 -2.01
N ASN A 226 -1.82 20.56 -0.78
CA ASN A 226 -3.25 20.56 -0.47
C ASN A 226 -3.49 20.96 1.01
N GLU A 227 -4.72 20.82 1.50
CA GLU A 227 -5.04 21.12 2.91
C GLU A 227 -4.33 20.18 3.90
N CYS A 228 -4.08 18.93 3.52
CA CYS A 228 -3.34 17.97 4.33
C CYS A 228 -1.86 18.39 4.53
N THR A 229 -1.29 19.15 3.60
CA THR A 229 0.07 19.71 3.70
C THR A 229 0.09 21.14 4.26
N ASP A 230 -0.99 21.57 4.92
CA ASP A 230 -1.19 22.96 5.39
C ASP A 230 -0.96 24.00 4.28
N GLN A 231 -1.35 23.64 3.05
CA GLN A 231 -1.13 24.48 1.87
C GLN A 231 0.36 24.79 1.60
N ASN A 232 1.27 23.96 2.08
CA ASN A 232 2.69 24.03 1.74
C ASN A 232 3.04 23.02 0.65
N TRP A 233 4.06 23.34 -0.14
CA TRP A 233 4.61 22.39 -1.10
C TRP A 233 5.45 21.36 -0.37
N LEU A 234 5.04 20.10 -0.46
CA LEU A 234 5.81 18.95 -0.03
C LEU A 234 6.51 18.35 -1.25
N ILE A 235 7.83 18.26 -1.21
CA ILE A 235 8.64 17.58 -2.23
C ILE A 235 8.72 16.11 -1.84
N THR A 236 8.33 15.21 -2.74
CA THR A 236 8.48 13.78 -2.54
C THR A 236 9.80 13.27 -3.10
N ASN A 237 10.12 12.00 -2.86
CA ASN A 237 11.26 11.32 -3.50
C ASN A 237 10.80 10.50 -4.72
N ASP A 238 9.63 10.80 -5.27
CA ASP A 238 9.02 10.04 -6.36
C ASP A 238 9.23 10.78 -7.68
N LEU A 239 9.86 10.13 -8.65
CA LEU A 239 9.99 10.64 -10.01
C LEU A 239 8.66 10.47 -10.74
N ALA A 240 8.23 11.51 -11.45
CA ALA A 240 6.95 11.51 -12.14
C ALA A 240 6.99 12.31 -13.45
N GLU A 241 6.00 12.06 -14.31
CA GLU A 241 5.69 12.86 -15.48
C GLU A 241 4.28 13.44 -15.30
N ILE A 242 4.13 14.76 -15.45
CA ILE A 242 2.81 15.41 -15.37
C ILE A 242 2.14 15.31 -16.74
N VAL A 243 0.97 14.68 -16.78
CA VAL A 243 0.17 14.53 -18.00
C VAL A 243 -0.68 15.77 -18.25
N ASN A 244 -1.26 16.31 -17.18
CA ASN A 244 -2.03 17.55 -17.17
C ASN A 244 -2.14 18.08 -15.73
N ASN A 245 -2.98 19.11 -15.51
CA ASN A 245 -3.09 19.79 -14.22
C ASN A 245 -3.48 18.89 -13.04
N ASP A 246 -4.13 17.74 -13.29
CA ASP A 246 -4.63 16.85 -12.23
C ASP A 246 -4.20 15.38 -12.39
N GLN A 247 -3.39 15.05 -13.39
CA GLN A 247 -2.92 13.68 -13.64
C GLN A 247 -1.40 13.58 -13.81
N PHE A 248 -0.83 12.48 -13.30
CA PHE A 248 0.58 12.17 -13.44
C PHE A 248 0.84 10.66 -13.63
N LEU A 249 1.97 10.36 -14.27
CA LEU A 249 2.54 9.03 -14.36
C LEU A 249 3.68 8.89 -13.34
N LEU A 250 3.56 7.93 -12.43
CA LEU A 250 4.63 7.59 -11.49
C LEU A 250 5.73 6.79 -12.22
N LYS A 251 6.98 7.27 -12.16
CA LYS A 251 8.14 6.62 -12.81
C LYS A 251 8.94 5.74 -11.87
N GLY A 252 8.90 6.04 -10.56
CA GLY A 252 9.62 5.30 -9.53
C GLY A 252 10.15 6.21 -8.45
N ARG A 253 11.13 5.73 -7.70
CA ARG A 253 11.75 6.46 -6.58
C ARG A 253 13.14 6.97 -6.94
N ALA A 254 13.40 8.25 -6.70
CA ALA A 254 14.72 8.86 -6.87
C ALA A 254 15.78 8.27 -5.93
N ASP A 255 15.36 7.74 -4.77
CA ASP A 255 16.23 7.12 -3.77
C ASP A 255 16.38 5.60 -3.91
N ARG A 256 15.73 4.97 -4.90
CA ARG A 256 15.91 3.54 -5.21
C ARG A 256 16.95 3.34 -6.31
N VAL A 257 18.15 3.84 -6.02
CA VAL A 257 19.30 3.79 -6.93
C VAL A 257 20.46 3.12 -6.21
N ILE A 258 21.15 2.22 -6.89
CA ILE A 258 22.43 1.65 -6.43
C ILE A 258 23.56 2.10 -7.36
N ASN A 259 24.78 2.16 -6.85
CA ASN A 259 25.96 2.44 -7.65
C ASN A 259 26.77 1.16 -7.88
N SER A 260 26.68 0.61 -9.09
CA SER A 260 27.39 -0.60 -9.47
C SER A 260 28.52 -0.29 -10.44
N GLY A 261 29.76 -0.27 -9.93
CA GLY A 261 30.96 0.00 -10.72
C GLY A 261 30.99 1.40 -11.34
N GLY A 262 30.44 2.40 -10.66
CA GLY A 262 30.33 3.77 -11.15
C GLY A 262 29.06 4.06 -11.98
N VAL A 263 28.23 3.05 -12.23
CA VAL A 263 26.97 3.18 -12.97
C VAL A 263 25.79 3.25 -11.99
N LYS A 264 24.98 4.30 -12.10
CA LYS A 264 23.72 4.43 -11.35
C LYS A 264 22.67 3.50 -11.95
N LEU A 265 22.15 2.59 -11.15
CA LEU A 265 21.13 1.63 -11.52
C LEU A 265 19.82 1.95 -10.79
N HIS A 266 18.80 2.35 -11.55
CA HIS A 266 17.46 2.60 -11.01
C HIS A 266 16.71 1.27 -10.86
N LEU A 267 16.49 0.86 -9.60
CA LEU A 267 15.97 -0.47 -9.29
C LEU A 267 14.56 -0.69 -9.84
N ASP A 268 13.71 0.34 -9.82
CA ASP A 268 12.32 0.24 -10.32
C ASP A 268 12.29 -0.02 -11.84
N GLU A 269 13.15 0.63 -12.62
CA GLU A 269 13.25 0.42 -14.08
C GLU A 269 13.79 -0.97 -14.42
N ILE A 270 14.77 -1.44 -13.64
CA ILE A 270 15.35 -2.77 -13.75
C ILE A 270 14.30 -3.84 -13.42
N GLU A 271 13.56 -3.68 -12.32
CA GLU A 271 12.47 -4.58 -11.91
C GLU A 271 11.40 -4.66 -13.01
N GLN A 272 10.99 -3.53 -13.60
CA GLN A 272 10.04 -3.50 -14.73
C GLN A 272 10.56 -4.23 -15.98
N ARG A 273 11.87 -4.12 -16.28
CA ARG A 273 12.47 -4.82 -17.42
C ARG A 273 12.56 -6.32 -17.18
N ILE A 274 12.92 -6.73 -15.96
CA ILE A 274 12.94 -8.13 -15.53
C ILE A 274 11.53 -8.73 -15.64
N ASP A 275 10.50 -8.01 -15.18
CA ASP A 275 9.11 -8.44 -15.29
C ASP A 275 8.72 -8.72 -16.74
N LYS A 276 9.06 -7.81 -17.67
CA LYS A 276 8.78 -7.98 -19.11
C LYS A 276 9.53 -9.18 -19.72
N ILE A 277 10.77 -9.43 -19.29
CA ILE A 277 11.63 -10.50 -19.82
C ILE A 277 11.17 -11.87 -19.32
N LEU A 278 10.97 -12.01 -18.01
CA LEU A 278 10.71 -13.29 -17.37
C LEU A 278 9.21 -13.59 -17.21
N LYS A 279 8.37 -12.55 -17.18
CA LYS A 279 6.92 -12.65 -16.95
C LYS A 279 6.60 -13.46 -15.69
N LEU A 280 7.38 -13.24 -14.63
CA LEU A 280 7.23 -13.97 -13.38
C LEU A 280 5.86 -13.67 -12.78
N LYS A 281 5.16 -14.74 -12.38
CA LYS A 281 3.87 -14.67 -11.68
C LYS A 281 4.03 -14.82 -10.16
N ILE A 282 5.18 -14.38 -9.66
CA ILE A 282 5.58 -14.55 -8.26
C ILE A 282 6.31 -13.29 -7.81
N PRO A 283 6.24 -12.93 -6.51
CA PRO A 283 6.93 -11.76 -6.00
C PRO A 283 8.44 -11.84 -6.22
N PHE A 284 9.03 -10.71 -6.62
CA PHE A 284 10.46 -10.55 -6.76
C PHE A 284 10.87 -9.11 -6.46
N PHE A 285 12.14 -8.88 -6.13
CA PHE A 285 12.71 -7.55 -6.00
C PHE A 285 14.20 -7.51 -6.29
N CYS A 286 14.71 -6.34 -6.66
CA CYS A 286 16.13 -6.05 -6.77
C CYS A 286 16.61 -5.23 -5.57
N ILE A 287 17.85 -5.50 -5.14
CA ILE A 287 18.56 -4.74 -4.12
C ILE A 287 20.06 -4.69 -4.43
N GLY A 288 20.73 -3.63 -3.98
CA GLY A 288 22.19 -3.55 -3.97
C GLY A 288 22.74 -4.23 -2.72
N LEU A 289 23.68 -5.15 -2.91
CA LEU A 289 24.47 -5.71 -1.80
C LEU A 289 25.93 -5.26 -1.93
N PRO A 290 26.67 -5.09 -0.82
CA PRO A 290 28.08 -4.74 -0.86
C PRO A 290 28.90 -5.69 -1.75
N ASP A 291 29.78 -5.14 -2.57
CA ASP A 291 30.70 -5.88 -3.43
C ASP A 291 32.07 -5.19 -3.51
N ASN A 292 33.14 -5.96 -3.29
CA ASN A 292 34.50 -5.42 -3.21
C ASN A 292 34.99 -4.77 -4.53
N LYS A 293 34.41 -5.12 -5.68
CA LYS A 293 34.83 -4.60 -6.99
C LYS A 293 33.88 -3.53 -7.52
N LEU A 294 32.59 -3.71 -7.29
CA LEU A 294 31.55 -2.84 -7.84
C LEU A 294 31.08 -1.76 -6.85
N GLY A 295 31.49 -1.83 -5.59
CA GLY A 295 30.87 -1.07 -4.50
C GLY A 295 29.54 -1.73 -4.11
N GLU A 296 28.56 -1.72 -5.02
CA GLU A 296 27.32 -2.47 -4.89
C GLU A 296 27.11 -3.40 -6.09
N LYS A 297 26.79 -4.67 -5.82
CA LYS A 297 26.29 -5.61 -6.85
C LYS A 297 24.76 -5.63 -6.84
N LEU A 298 24.17 -5.61 -8.03
CA LEU A 298 22.73 -5.82 -8.21
C LEU A 298 22.38 -7.29 -7.98
N VAL A 299 21.46 -7.56 -7.06
CA VAL A 299 20.96 -8.90 -6.74
C VAL A 299 19.44 -8.96 -6.92
N LEU A 300 18.96 -10.02 -7.55
CA LEU A 300 17.53 -10.29 -7.74
C LEU A 300 17.09 -11.38 -6.76
N PHE A 301 16.08 -11.10 -5.95
CA PHE A 301 15.41 -12.08 -5.09
C PHE A 301 14.08 -12.48 -5.71
N ILE A 302 13.76 -13.77 -5.71
CA ILE A 302 12.50 -14.34 -6.22
C ILE A 302 11.87 -15.24 -5.15
N GLU A 303 10.59 -15.03 -4.85
CA GLU A 303 9.84 -15.80 -3.85
C GLU A 303 9.30 -17.10 -4.48
N THR A 304 10.10 -18.16 -4.46
CA THR A 304 9.71 -19.50 -4.91
C THR A 304 10.61 -20.58 -4.30
N SER A 305 10.04 -21.77 -4.12
CA SER A 305 10.80 -22.97 -3.79
C SER A 305 11.47 -23.61 -5.02
N GLN A 306 11.04 -23.26 -6.23
CA GLN A 306 11.55 -23.83 -7.46
C GLN A 306 12.71 -22.98 -8.00
N LYS A 307 13.93 -23.53 -7.94
CA LYS A 307 15.11 -22.89 -8.53
C LYS A 307 15.09 -23.07 -10.05
N ASP A 308 15.14 -21.97 -10.79
CA ASP A 308 15.35 -21.97 -12.23
C ASP A 308 16.76 -21.43 -12.56
N PRO A 309 17.73 -22.31 -12.85
CA PRO A 309 19.10 -21.89 -13.14
C PRO A 309 19.22 -21.11 -14.46
N THR A 310 18.22 -21.14 -15.33
CA THR A 310 18.24 -20.47 -16.63
C THR A 310 17.94 -18.97 -16.53
N ILE A 311 17.39 -18.50 -15.41
CA ILE A 311 17.05 -17.08 -15.21
C ILE A 311 18.29 -16.20 -15.35
N VAL A 312 19.41 -16.59 -14.75
CA VAL A 312 20.65 -15.81 -14.78
C VAL A 312 21.16 -15.62 -16.20
N SER A 313 21.22 -16.69 -17.00
CA SER A 313 21.68 -16.62 -18.40
C SER A 313 20.69 -15.89 -19.30
N THR A 314 19.38 -16.03 -19.04
CA THR A 314 18.33 -15.30 -19.75
C THR A 314 18.43 -13.80 -19.52
N LEU A 315 18.59 -13.36 -18.28
CA LEU A 315 18.75 -11.94 -17.96
C LEU A 315 20.06 -11.38 -18.54
N LYS A 316 21.17 -12.11 -18.41
CA LYS A 316 22.47 -11.70 -18.99
C LYS A 316 22.45 -11.54 -20.51
N SER A 317 21.63 -12.32 -21.23
CA SER A 317 21.54 -12.22 -22.70
C SER A 317 20.58 -11.12 -23.18
N LYS A 318 19.65 -10.66 -22.34
CA LYS A 318 18.59 -9.71 -22.71
C LYS A 318 18.73 -8.32 -22.09
N MET A 319 19.66 -8.13 -21.16
CA MET A 319 19.90 -6.85 -20.48
C MET A 319 21.33 -6.38 -20.72
N ALA A 320 21.57 -5.07 -20.57
CA ALA A 320 22.93 -4.55 -20.64
C ALA A 320 23.79 -5.14 -19.51
N LYS A 321 25.10 -5.32 -19.77
CA LYS A 321 26.03 -5.99 -18.84
C LYS A 321 25.99 -5.43 -17.42
N PHE A 322 25.83 -4.11 -17.27
CA PHE A 322 25.80 -3.45 -15.97
C PHE A 322 24.43 -3.58 -15.27
N GLU A 323 23.34 -3.65 -16.03
CA GLU A 323 21.96 -3.74 -15.51
C GLU A 323 21.52 -5.18 -15.20
N ALA A 324 22.17 -6.19 -15.77
CA ALA A 324 21.86 -7.58 -15.46
C ALA A 324 22.26 -7.91 -14.00
N PRO A 325 21.35 -8.53 -13.20
CA PRO A 325 21.67 -9.00 -11.86
C PRO A 325 22.92 -9.89 -11.87
N LYS A 326 23.82 -9.64 -10.92
CA LYS A 326 25.05 -10.45 -10.75
C LYS A 326 24.74 -11.78 -10.10
N GLU A 327 23.64 -11.82 -9.36
CA GLU A 327 23.20 -12.95 -8.58
C GLU A 327 21.67 -12.99 -8.55
N VAL A 328 21.12 -14.20 -8.52
CA VAL A 328 19.67 -14.47 -8.40
C VAL A 328 19.47 -15.45 -7.27
N ILE A 329 18.68 -15.04 -6.27
CA ILE A 329 18.43 -15.78 -5.04
C ILE A 329 16.97 -16.20 -5.02
N PHE A 330 16.74 -17.48 -4.72
CA PHE A 330 15.40 -18.06 -4.59
C PHE A 330 15.13 -18.33 -3.12
N LEU A 331 14.07 -17.72 -2.59
CA LEU A 331 13.62 -17.94 -1.21
C LEU A 331 12.19 -18.46 -1.24
N LYS A 332 11.86 -19.42 -0.37
CA LYS A 332 10.49 -19.94 -0.29
C LYS A 332 9.48 -18.84 0.03
N GLU A 333 9.81 -17.98 0.99
CA GLU A 333 8.96 -16.89 1.50
C GLU A 333 9.84 -15.68 1.86
N PHE A 334 9.39 -14.50 1.48
CA PHE A 334 9.97 -13.22 1.86
C PHE A 334 9.53 -12.80 3.26
N LYS A 335 10.37 -12.00 3.91
CA LYS A 335 9.98 -11.37 5.17
C LYS A 335 9.05 -10.21 4.87
N LEU A 336 7.99 -10.09 5.66
CA LEU A 336 7.04 -8.99 5.57
C LEU A 336 7.27 -8.01 6.72
N THR A 337 7.04 -6.73 6.44
CA THR A 337 6.87 -5.70 7.47
C THR A 337 5.57 -5.93 8.24
N ILE A 338 5.41 -5.28 9.39
CA ILE A 338 4.14 -5.28 10.13
C ILE A 338 2.98 -4.63 9.36
N THR A 339 3.25 -3.96 8.24
CA THR A 339 2.22 -3.45 7.30
C THR A 339 1.88 -4.43 6.18
N GLY A 340 2.45 -5.64 6.16
CA GLY A 340 2.22 -6.63 5.11
C GLY A 340 2.96 -6.37 3.79
N LYS A 341 3.86 -5.38 3.74
CA LYS A 341 4.76 -5.15 2.59
C LYS A 341 6.01 -6.02 2.69
N THR A 342 6.60 -6.42 1.57
CA THR A 342 7.92 -7.07 1.54
C THR A 342 8.99 -6.21 2.22
N ASP A 343 9.64 -6.76 3.24
CA ASP A 343 10.80 -6.19 3.92
C ASP A 343 12.07 -6.63 3.19
N LYS A 344 12.46 -5.88 2.16
CA LYS A 344 13.58 -6.21 1.26
C LYS A 344 14.90 -6.35 2.00
N LEU A 345 15.15 -5.47 2.99
CA LEU A 345 16.37 -5.48 3.79
C LEU A 345 16.42 -6.69 4.72
N LYS A 346 15.36 -6.96 5.51
CA LYS A 346 15.35 -8.15 6.37
C LYS A 346 15.39 -9.44 5.56
N THR A 347 14.76 -9.47 4.38
CA THR A 347 14.82 -10.62 3.47
C THR A 347 16.25 -10.86 2.99
N ALA A 348 16.95 -9.81 2.56
CA ALA A 348 18.35 -9.92 2.14
C ALA A 348 19.29 -10.28 3.30
N HIS A 349 19.12 -9.71 4.49
CA HIS A 349 19.92 -10.05 5.66
C HIS A 349 19.71 -11.50 6.12
N ALA A 350 18.48 -11.99 6.11
CA ALA A 350 18.19 -13.38 6.47
C ALA A 350 18.91 -14.38 5.54
N TYR A 351 19.08 -14.00 4.26
CA TYR A 351 19.88 -14.77 3.31
C TYR A 351 21.38 -14.71 3.64
N SER A 352 21.94 -13.52 3.91
CA SER A 352 23.37 -13.39 4.21
C SER A 352 23.81 -14.15 5.47
N VAL A 353 22.93 -14.32 6.46
CA VAL A 353 23.22 -15.06 7.70
C VAL A 353 23.06 -16.58 7.54
N SER A 354 22.29 -17.05 6.55
CA SER A 354 22.13 -18.49 6.28
C SER A 354 23.25 -19.12 5.45
N ASP A 355 24.11 -18.28 4.84
CA ASP A 355 25.26 -18.70 4.03
C ASP A 355 26.60 -18.63 4.81
N GLU A 356 26.58 -18.24 6.10
CA GLU A 356 27.66 -18.41 7.09
C GLU A 356 27.36 -19.62 7.99
#